data_AF-A0A455UCH6-F1
#
_entry.id   AF-A0A455UCH6-F1
#
_cell.length_a   1.000
_cell.length_b   1.000
_cell.length_c   1.000
_cell.angle_alpha   90.00
_cell.angle_beta   90.00
_cell.angle_gamma   90.00
#
_symmetry.space_group_name_H-M   'P 1'
#
loop_
_entity.id
_entity.type
_entity.pdbx_description
1 polymer ?
#
loop_
_entity_poly.entity_id
_entity_poly.type
_entity_poly.pdbx_seq_one_letter_code
_entity_poly.pdbx_strand_id
1 'polypeptide(L)'
;MITAYLTHPDCSLHHMGPEHPECPQRLEAIRARLSLAGLLQQTMQADAKEACEEALARVHPYAIYAPLKSACPKKVLSHWIATP
;
A
#
# COMPACT_ATOMS: atom_id res chain seq x y z
N MET A 1 -19.83 13.71 8.77
CA MET A 1 -18.57 13.65 8.01
C MET A 1 -18.44 12.26 7.41
N ILE A 2 -17.97 12.14 6.17
CA ILE A 2 -17.69 10.85 5.54
C ILE A 2 -16.19 10.59 5.65
N THR A 3 -15.81 9.42 6.17
CA THR A 3 -14.41 9.01 6.35
C THR A 3 -14.15 7.77 5.50
N ALA A 4 -13.11 7.80 4.66
CA ALA A 4 -12.69 6.64 3.88
C ALA A 4 -11.56 5.89 4.59
N TYR A 5 -11.61 4.55 4.54
CA TYR A 5 -10.51 3.67 4.91
C TYR A 5 -9.91 3.10 3.62
N LEU A 6 -8.65 3.45 3.36
CA LEU A 6 -7.92 3.06 2.15
C LEU A 6 -6.83 2.05 2.51
N THR A 7 -6.83 0.90 1.85
CA THR A 7 -5.81 -0.14 1.98
C THR A 7 -5.71 -0.96 0.69
N HIS A 8 -4.78 -1.90 0.58
CA HIS A 8 -4.71 -2.82 -0.56
C HIS A 8 -4.11 -4.17 -0.12
N PRO A 9 -4.61 -5.32 -0.62
CA PRO A 9 -4.05 -6.64 -0.29
C PRO A 9 -2.54 -6.74 -0.55
N ASP A 10 -2.04 -6.14 -1.62
CA ASP A 10 -0.61 -6.14 -1.97
C ASP A 10 0.29 -5.52 -0.90
N CYS A 11 -0.22 -4.63 -0.04
CA CYS A 11 0.57 -4.11 1.06
C CYS A 11 1.03 -5.22 2.02
N SER A 12 0.31 -6.34 2.09
CA SER A 12 0.71 -7.53 2.86
C SER A 12 1.93 -8.27 2.30
N LEU A 13 2.25 -8.04 1.01
CA LEU A 13 3.36 -8.68 0.31
C LEU A 13 4.70 -7.96 0.53
N HIS A 14 4.68 -6.79 1.19
CA HIS A 14 5.90 -6.04 1.46
C HIS A 14 6.79 -6.80 2.47
N HIS A 15 8.00 -7.17 2.07
CA HIS A 15 8.91 -7.91 2.95
C HIS A 15 10.30 -7.28 2.93
N MET A 16 10.67 -6.69 4.07
CA MET A 16 11.97 -6.04 4.28
C MET A 16 13.06 -6.99 4.80
N GLY A 17 12.74 -8.28 4.98
CA GLY A 17 13.61 -9.27 5.59
C GLY A 17 13.28 -9.55 7.07
N PRO A 18 13.92 -10.57 7.66
CA PRO A 18 13.74 -10.90 9.07
C PRO A 18 14.25 -9.78 9.99
N GLU A 19 13.67 -9.66 11.18
CA GLU A 19 14.02 -8.67 12.23
C GLU A 19 13.82 -7.19 11.85
N HIS A 20 13.28 -6.88 10.67
CA HIS A 20 13.02 -5.49 10.28
C HIS A 20 11.77 -4.94 11.01
N PRO A 21 11.85 -3.75 11.65
CA PRO A 21 10.73 -3.17 12.40
C PRO A 21 9.59 -2.67 11.50
N GLU A 22 9.89 -2.39 10.23
CA GLU A 22 8.87 -2.18 9.19
C GLU A 22 8.44 -3.55 8.66
N CYS A 23 7.18 -3.90 8.91
CA CYS A 23 6.58 -5.17 8.50
C CYS A 23 5.05 -5.02 8.27
N PRO A 24 4.44 -5.85 7.39
CA PRO A 24 3.02 -5.74 7.06
C PRO A 24 2.06 -5.99 8.21
N GLN A 25 2.50 -6.70 9.24
CA GLN A 25 1.74 -6.98 10.46
C GLN A 25 1.29 -5.68 11.15
N ARG A 26 1.99 -4.56 10.92
CA ARG A 26 1.58 -3.23 11.38
C ARG A 26 0.20 -2.83 10.83
N LEU A 27 -0.06 -3.10 9.54
CA LEU A 27 -1.34 -2.77 8.91
C LEU A 27 -2.46 -3.67 9.45
N GLU A 28 -2.19 -4.97 9.63
CA GLU A 28 -3.16 -5.88 10.23
C GLU A 28 -3.50 -5.51 11.68
N ALA A 29 -2.50 -5.09 12.48
CA ALA A 29 -2.71 -4.64 13.85
C ALA A 29 -3.63 -3.40 13.90
N ILE A 30 -3.43 -2.43 12.99
CA ILE A 30 -4.29 -1.25 12.86
C ILE A 30 -5.71 -1.67 12.49
N ARG A 31 -5.87 -2.51 11.45
CA ARG A 31 -7.18 -2.98 10.99
C ARG A 31 -7.94 -3.73 12.08
N ALA A 32 -7.26 -4.63 12.80
CA ALA A 32 -7.83 -5.37 13.93
C ALA A 32 -8.30 -4.44 15.05
N ARG A 33 -7.49 -3.45 15.43
CA ARG A 33 -7.86 -2.49 16.48
C ARG A 33 -9.06 -1.63 16.06
N LEU A 34 -9.10 -1.15 14.82
CA LEU A 34 -10.23 -0.38 14.28
C LEU A 34 -11.52 -1.22 14.22
N SER A 35 -11.41 -2.50 13.84
CA SER A 35 -12.54 -3.43 13.82
C SER A 35 -13.08 -3.72 15.22
N LEU A 36 -12.20 -4.02 16.19
CA LEU A 36 -12.57 -4.26 17.59
C LEU A 36 -13.21 -3.02 18.25
N ALA A 37 -12.81 -1.82 17.84
CA ALA A 37 -13.39 -0.57 18.32
C ALA A 37 -14.72 -0.20 17.62
N GLY A 38 -15.15 -0.96 16.61
CA GLY A 38 -16.33 -0.65 15.81
C GLY A 38 -16.16 0.54 14.86
N LEU A 39 -14.95 1.10 14.76
CA LEU A 39 -14.65 2.28 13.94
C LEU A 39 -14.53 1.93 12.46
N LEU A 40 -14.04 0.73 12.14
CA LEU A 40 -13.86 0.32 10.75
C LEU A 40 -15.20 0.32 9.99
N GLN A 41 -16.27 -0.13 10.64
CA GLN A 41 -17.64 -0.20 10.12
C GLN A 41 -18.25 1.20 9.89
N GLN A 42 -17.69 2.24 10.49
CA GLN A 42 -18.11 3.63 10.32
C GLN A 42 -17.40 4.32 9.14
N THR A 43 -16.55 3.60 8.41
CA THR A 43 -15.78 4.14 7.28
C THR A 43 -16.23 3.55 5.95
N MET A 44 -16.12 4.33 4.87
CA MET A 44 -16.27 3.83 3.51
C MET A 44 -15.00 3.07 3.12
N GLN A 45 -15.13 1.79 2.81
CA GLN A 45 -14.02 0.96 2.37
C GLN A 45 -13.72 1.23 0.90
N ALA A 46 -12.44 1.42 0.55
CA ALA A 46 -12.00 1.46 -0.84
C ALA A 46 -10.55 0.98 -0.97
N ASP A 47 -10.25 0.34 -2.09
CA ASP A 47 -8.90 -0.08 -2.40
C ASP A 47 -8.04 1.11 -2.85
N ALA A 48 -6.81 1.16 -2.34
CA ALA A 48 -5.81 2.13 -2.76
C ALA A 48 -5.39 1.83 -4.20
N LYS A 49 -5.27 2.88 -5.02
CA LYS A 49 -4.77 2.79 -6.40
C LYS A 49 -3.25 2.96 -6.40
N GLU A 50 -2.58 2.23 -7.29
CA GLU A 50 -1.15 2.45 -7.54
C GLU A 50 -0.91 3.89 -8.02
N ALA A 51 0.14 4.52 -7.49
CA ALA A 51 0.50 5.87 -7.87
C ALA A 51 1.10 5.89 -9.29
N CYS A 52 0.53 6.70 -10.18
CA CYS A 52 1.09 6.91 -11.51
C CYS A 52 2.37 7.77 -11.46
N GLU A 53 3.18 7.71 -12.52
CA GLU A 53 4.44 8.46 -12.60
C GLU A 53 4.21 9.96 -12.50
N GLU A 54 3.12 10.47 -13.08
CA GLU A 54 2.75 11.88 -13.03
C GLU A 54 2.48 12.32 -11.59
N ALA A 55 1.86 11.46 -10.77
CA ALA A 55 1.60 11.76 -9.36
C ALA A 55 2.89 11.83 -8.54
N LEU A 56 3.84 10.92 -8.80
CA LEU A 56 5.15 10.89 -8.14
C LEU A 56 6.01 12.10 -8.54
N ALA A 57 5.97 12.48 -9.83
CA ALA A 57 6.76 13.57 -10.39
C ALA A 57 6.41 14.97 -9.84
N ARG A 58 5.25 15.13 -9.19
CA ARG A 58 4.85 16.39 -8.53
C ARG A 58 5.75 16.77 -7.37
N VAL A 59 6.39 15.79 -6.72
CA VAL A 59 7.24 16.00 -5.54
C VAL A 59 8.65 15.47 -5.76
N HIS A 60 8.79 14.37 -6.49
CA HIS A 60 10.05 13.67 -6.67
C HIS A 60 10.56 13.79 -8.11
N PRO A 61 11.73 14.41 -8.34
CA PRO A 61 12.38 14.36 -9.64
C PRO A 61 12.63 12.91 -10.08
N TYR A 62 12.56 12.66 -11.39
CA TYR A 62 12.74 11.33 -11.98
C TYR A 62 14.01 10.60 -11.48
N ALA A 63 15.12 11.35 -11.33
CA ALA A 63 16.39 10.82 -10.87
C ALA A 63 16.34 10.16 -9.47
N ILE A 64 15.37 10.50 -8.61
CA ILE A 64 15.23 9.93 -7.27
C ILE A 64 14.56 8.56 -7.29
N TYR A 65 13.48 8.38 -8.06
CA TYR A 65 12.70 7.14 -8.01
C TYR A 65 13.03 6.15 -9.14
N ALA A 66 13.69 6.58 -10.22
CA ALA A 66 14.11 5.69 -11.30
C ALA A 66 15.02 4.54 -10.81
N PRO A 67 16.00 4.76 -9.91
CA PRO A 67 16.80 3.67 -9.34
C PRO A 67 15.97 2.72 -8.46
N LEU A 68 14.94 3.24 -7.77
CA LEU A 68 14.04 2.41 -6.95
C LEU A 68 13.21 1.47 -7.83
N LYS A 69 12.73 1.96 -8.98
CA LYS A 69 12.01 1.14 -9.96
C LYS A 69 12.88 0.02 -10.53
N SER A 70 14.14 0.32 -10.87
CA SER A 70 15.04 -0.68 -11.45
C SER A 70 15.55 -1.71 -10.43
N ALA A 71 15.64 -1.33 -9.15
CA ALA A 71 16.00 -2.23 -8.05
C ALA A 71 14.85 -3.17 -7.65
N CYS A 72 13.61 -2.92 -8.08
CA CYS A 72 12.46 -3.72 -7.69
C CYS A 72 12.54 -5.13 -8.31
N PRO A 73 12.51 -6.21 -7.50
CA PRO A 73 12.57 -7.57 -8.03
C PRO A 73 11.34 -7.88 -8.89
N LYS A 74 11.56 -8.41 -10.10
CA LYS A 74 10.54 -8.66 -11.15
C LYS A 74 9.33 -9.52 -10.73
N LYS A 75 9.36 -10.13 -9.54
CA LYS A 75 8.34 -11.04 -9.02
C LYS A 75 7.10 -10.33 -8.44
N VAL A 76 7.15 -9.01 -8.24
CA VAL A 76 6.08 -8.23 -7.58
C VAL A 76 5.05 -7.63 -8.56
N LEU A 77 5.35 -7.59 -9.86
CA LEU A 77 4.56 -6.82 -10.86
C LEU A 77 3.41 -7.59 -11.54
N SER A 78 3.07 -8.81 -11.12
CA SER A 78 2.15 -9.68 -11.87
C SER A 78 0.68 -9.65 -11.43
N HIS A 79 0.26 -8.81 -10.49
CA HIS A 79 -1.11 -8.87 -9.94
C HIS A 79 -2.10 -7.83 -10.50
N TRP A 80 -1.65 -6.90 -11.36
CA TRP A 80 -2.47 -5.77 -11.83
C TRP A 80 -3.16 -5.97 -13.19
N ILE A 81 -3.17 -7.20 -13.73
CA ILE A 81 -3.84 -7.54 -14.99
C ILE A 81 -4.99 -8.53 -14.72
N ALA A 82 -6.01 -8.14 -13.95
CA ALA A 82 -7.35 -8.73 -14.04
C ALA A 82 -8.34 -8.08 -13.06
N THR A 83 -8.89 -6.91 -13.42
CA THR A 83 -10.32 -6.65 -13.20
C THR A 83 -10.77 -5.55 -14.17
N PRO A 84 -11.91 -5.72 -14.86
CA PRO A 84 -12.43 -4.77 -15.85
C PRO A 84 -12.88 -3.44 -15.22
#